data_AF-A0A9E1Q2Z8-F1
#
_entry.id   AF-A0A9E1Q2Z8-F1
#
_cell.length_a   1.000
_cell.length_b   1.000
_cell.length_c   1.000
_cell.angle_alpha   90.00
_cell.angle_beta   90.00
_cell.angle_gamma   90.00
#
_symmetry.space_group_name_H-M   'P 1'
#
loop_
_entity.id
_entity.type
_entity.pdbx_description
1 polymer ?
#
loop_
_entity_poly.entity_id
_entity_poly.type
_entity_poly.pdbx_seq_one_letter_code
_entity_poly.pdbx_strand_id
1 'polypeptide(L)'
;MTSPSDRVEPQVWVVTDGKVGIVNQAVGLAEATGFAFIEKVIALRAPWRWLPASLWPPGLLGISADGDQLTPPWPDMVISCGRQSIGPARAIKAKSGAFHVHIQHPRMPVLSFDLLVVPEHDRLNGDNVVATRGAIHR
;
A
#
# COMPACT_ATOMS: atom_id res chain seq x y z
N MET A 1 1.83 25.96 7.71
CA MET A 1 1.28 24.58 7.69
C MET A 1 0.07 24.62 6.78
N THR A 2 0.23 24.22 5.52
CA THR A 2 -0.88 24.10 4.56
C THR A 2 -1.75 22.92 4.96
N SER A 3 -3.07 23.13 4.95
CA SER A 3 -4.04 22.08 5.22
C SER A 3 -3.98 21.05 4.07
N PRO A 4 -4.25 19.74 4.29
CA PRO A 4 -4.32 18.75 3.22
C PRO A 4 -5.26 19.16 2.07
N SER A 5 -6.24 20.02 2.37
CA SER A 5 -7.24 20.57 1.45
C SER A 5 -6.74 21.65 0.48
N ASP A 6 -5.51 22.16 0.61
CA ASP A 6 -4.99 23.23 -0.28
C ASP A 6 -4.25 22.68 -1.51
N ARG A 7 -4.15 21.35 -1.67
CA ARG A 7 -3.48 20.72 -2.81
C ARG A 7 -4.45 20.58 -3.98
N VAL A 8 -4.04 21.08 -5.14
CA VAL A 8 -4.80 21.00 -6.41
C VAL A 8 -4.85 19.57 -6.94
N GLU A 9 -3.85 18.75 -6.62
CA GLU A 9 -3.76 17.33 -7.01
C GLU A 9 -3.44 16.44 -5.81
N PRO A 10 -4.03 15.22 -5.72
CA PRO A 10 -3.81 14.31 -4.61
C PRO A 10 -2.37 13.80 -4.59
N GLN A 11 -1.76 13.76 -3.39
CA GLN A 11 -0.46 13.13 -3.22
C GLN A 11 -0.62 11.62 -3.07
N VAL A 12 0.01 10.85 -3.96
CA VAL A 12 0.01 9.39 -3.91
C VAL A 12 1.34 8.87 -3.36
N TRP A 13 1.30 7.89 -2.46
CA TRP A 13 2.46 7.10 -2.07
C TRP A 13 2.36 5.67 -2.59
N VAL A 14 3.46 5.17 -3.15
CA VAL A 14 3.61 3.77 -3.58
C VAL A 14 4.51 3.04 -2.59
N VAL A 15 3.94 2.17 -1.76
CA VAL A 15 4.66 1.50 -0.66
C VAL A 15 4.95 0.04 -1.00
N THR A 16 6.24 -0.32 -1.09
CA THR A 16 6.68 -1.67 -1.50
C THR A 16 7.89 -2.16 -0.71
N ASP A 17 8.21 -3.46 -0.80
CA ASP A 17 9.45 -4.04 -0.24
C ASP A 17 10.65 -4.00 -1.20
N GLY A 18 10.55 -3.23 -2.30
CA GLY A 18 11.63 -3.03 -3.28
C GLY A 18 11.86 -4.18 -4.26
N LYS A 19 11.13 -5.30 -4.15
CA LYS A 19 11.25 -6.40 -5.13
C LYS A 19 10.68 -5.97 -6.47
N VAL A 20 11.45 -6.14 -7.54
CA VAL A 20 11.11 -5.67 -8.90
C VAL A 20 9.67 -6.03 -9.33
N GLY A 21 9.24 -7.28 -9.13
CA GLY A 21 7.88 -7.70 -9.48
C GLY A 21 6.77 -7.03 -8.65
N ILE A 22 7.05 -6.67 -7.39
CA ILE A 22 6.13 -5.93 -6.51
C ILE A 22 6.10 -4.45 -6.92
N VAL A 23 7.26 -3.87 -7.20
CA VAL A 23 7.41 -2.47 -7.64
C VAL A 23 6.67 -2.26 -8.95
N ASN A 24 6.89 -3.10 -9.98
CA ASN A 24 6.25 -2.95 -11.28
C ASN A 24 4.71 -2.98 -11.20
N GLN A 25 4.15 -3.83 -10.33
CA GLN A 25 2.70 -3.88 -10.08
C GLN A 25 2.18 -2.58 -9.47
N ALA A 26 2.84 -2.11 -8.41
CA ALA A 26 2.40 -0.94 -7.65
C ALA A 26 2.58 0.36 -8.44
N VAL A 27 3.74 0.52 -9.10
CA VAL A 27 4.06 1.66 -9.95
C VAL A 27 3.17 1.68 -11.20
N GLY A 28 2.96 0.55 -11.87
CA GLY A 28 2.08 0.51 -13.04
C GLY A 28 0.65 0.95 -12.73
N LEU A 29 0.12 0.57 -11.54
CA LEU A 29 -1.17 1.07 -11.09
C LEU A 29 -1.13 2.57 -10.78
N ALA A 30 -0.07 3.05 -10.14
CA ALA A 30 0.11 4.47 -9.83
C ALA A 30 0.18 5.34 -11.08
N GLU A 31 0.97 4.93 -12.08
CA GLU A 31 1.07 5.61 -13.38
C GLU A 31 -0.30 5.70 -14.07
N ALA A 32 -1.08 4.62 -14.03
CA ALA A 32 -2.43 4.60 -14.61
C ALA A 32 -3.42 5.56 -13.92
N THR A 33 -3.15 6.02 -12.70
CA THR A 33 -3.98 7.06 -12.05
C THR A 33 -3.77 8.45 -12.66
N GLY A 34 -2.64 8.68 -13.33
CA GLY A 34 -2.23 10.00 -13.83
C GLY A 34 -1.76 10.99 -12.76
N PHE A 35 -1.78 10.62 -11.47
CA PHE A 35 -1.31 11.47 -10.38
C PHE A 35 0.19 11.34 -10.16
N ALA A 36 0.83 12.43 -9.70
CA ALA A 36 2.20 12.37 -9.22
C ALA A 36 2.27 11.48 -7.96
N PHE A 37 3.27 10.59 -7.92
CA PHE A 37 3.47 9.67 -6.81
C PHE A 37 4.89 9.69 -6.28
N ILE A 38 5.04 9.31 -5.01
CA ILE A 38 6.33 9.10 -4.35
C ILE A 38 6.46 7.62 -4.01
N GLU A 39 7.52 6.99 -4.51
CA GLU A 39 7.88 5.63 -4.10
C GLU A 39 8.46 5.61 -2.69
N LYS A 40 8.04 4.62 -1.91
CA LYS A 40 8.46 4.36 -0.54
C LYS A 40 8.85 2.89 -0.41
N VAL A 41 10.14 2.63 -0.46
CA VAL A 41 10.72 1.29 -0.30
C VAL A 41 10.94 1.03 1.20
N ILE A 42 10.08 0.20 1.77
CA ILE A 42 10.12 -0.12 3.19
C ILE A 42 11.01 -1.34 3.47
N ALA A 43 11.66 -1.31 4.63
CA ALA A 43 12.26 -2.48 5.25
C ALA A 43 11.52 -2.80 6.55
N LEU A 44 11.33 -4.08 6.87
CA LEU A 44 10.68 -4.52 8.10
C LEU A 44 11.69 -5.12 9.07
N ARG A 45 11.56 -4.78 10.36
CA ARG A 45 12.37 -5.43 11.42
C ARG A 45 11.80 -6.80 11.77
N ALA A 46 12.64 -7.69 12.29
CA ALA A 46 12.14 -8.91 12.91
C ALA A 46 11.34 -8.57 14.19
N PRO A 47 10.30 -9.35 14.54
CA PRO A 47 9.79 -10.53 13.83
C PRO A 47 8.81 -10.21 12.70
N TRP A 48 8.37 -8.95 12.56
CA TRP A 48 7.29 -8.52 11.65
C TRP A 48 7.58 -8.80 10.18
N ARG A 49 8.85 -8.81 9.80
CA ARG A 49 9.30 -9.26 8.47
C ARG A 49 8.85 -10.67 8.14
N TRP A 50 8.74 -11.56 9.12
CA TRP A 50 8.42 -12.98 8.93
C TRP A 50 6.96 -13.32 9.23
N LEU A 51 6.34 -12.58 10.15
CA LEU A 51 4.97 -12.85 10.58
C LEU A 51 3.94 -12.47 9.49
N PRO A 52 2.75 -13.10 9.50
CA PRO A 52 1.61 -12.67 8.71
C PRO A 52 1.23 -11.21 8.98
N ALA A 53 0.69 -10.51 7.98
CA ALA A 53 0.28 -9.11 8.12
C ALA A 53 -0.84 -8.89 9.15
N SER A 54 -1.61 -9.93 9.47
CA SER A 54 -2.61 -9.90 10.54
C SER A 54 -2.02 -9.70 11.94
N LEU A 55 -0.73 -10.03 12.14
CA LEU A 55 0.00 -9.84 13.39
C LEU A 55 0.84 -8.54 13.40
N TRP A 56 0.54 -7.60 12.50
CA TRP A 56 1.27 -6.34 12.42
C TRP A 56 1.18 -5.54 13.74
N PRO A 57 2.28 -4.97 14.25
CA PRO A 57 2.26 -4.20 15.50
C PRO A 57 1.54 -2.86 15.31
N PRO A 58 1.13 -2.19 16.39
CA PRO A 58 0.51 -0.87 16.31
C PRO A 58 1.37 0.15 15.54
N GLY A 59 0.73 0.86 14.60
CA GLY A 59 1.35 1.95 13.86
C GLY A 59 2.56 1.52 13.01
N LEU A 60 3.66 2.26 13.13
CA LEU A 60 4.89 2.08 12.34
C LEU A 60 5.99 1.33 13.11
N LEU A 61 5.66 0.72 14.26
CA LEU A 61 6.63 0.02 15.11
C LEU A 61 7.30 -1.18 14.42
N GLY A 62 6.74 -1.70 13.32
CA GLY A 62 7.31 -2.82 12.58
C GLY A 62 8.34 -2.45 11.52
N ILE A 63 8.54 -1.15 11.26
CA ILE A 63 9.39 -0.67 10.16
C ILE A 63 10.86 -0.58 10.63
N SER A 64 11.80 -1.04 9.80
CA SER A 64 13.25 -0.87 10.03
C SER A 64 13.72 0.51 9.58
N ALA A 65 14.82 0.98 10.14
CA ALA A 65 15.49 2.21 9.68
C ALA A 65 16.22 2.03 8.34
N ASP A 66 16.39 0.80 7.86
CA ASP A 66 17.09 0.48 6.60
C ASP A 66 16.27 0.82 5.34
N GLY A 67 15.00 1.22 5.50
CA GLY A 67 14.13 1.62 4.40
C GLY A 67 13.66 3.06 4.54
N ASP A 68 12.81 3.49 3.62
CA ASP A 68 12.29 4.85 3.59
C ASP A 68 11.47 5.19 4.83
N GLN A 69 11.68 6.42 5.31
CA GLN A 69 10.88 6.96 6.40
C GLN A 69 9.47 7.30 5.92
N LEU A 70 8.49 6.86 6.72
CA LEU A 70 7.07 7.17 6.55
C LEU A 70 6.69 8.26 7.56
N THR A 71 6.94 9.50 7.16
CA THR A 71 6.70 10.72 7.96
C THR A 71 5.91 11.75 7.16
N PRO A 72 5.23 12.71 7.81
CA PRO A 72 4.50 13.77 7.12
C PRO A 72 5.38 14.57 6.14
N PRO A 73 4.79 15.18 5.08
CA PRO A 73 3.36 15.27 4.79
C PRO A 73 2.78 13.93 4.33
N TRP A 74 1.64 13.55 4.91
CA TRP A 74 0.98 12.29 4.58
C TRP A 74 0.30 12.33 3.20
N PRO A 75 0.18 11.17 2.52
CA PRO A 75 -0.50 11.10 1.24
C PRO A 75 -2.02 11.13 1.42
N ASP A 76 -2.69 11.48 0.33
CA ASP A 76 -4.14 11.38 0.18
C ASP A 76 -4.54 9.97 -0.32
N MET A 77 -3.62 9.28 -1.00
CA MET A 77 -3.77 7.89 -1.44
C MET A 77 -2.50 7.07 -1.19
N VAL A 78 -2.65 5.84 -0.72
CA VAL A 78 -1.55 4.86 -0.61
C VAL A 78 -1.85 3.64 -1.47
N ILE A 79 -0.95 3.37 -2.42
CA ILE A 79 -0.95 2.16 -3.24
C ILE A 79 0.12 1.23 -2.67
N SER A 80 -0.26 0.01 -2.35
CA SER A 80 0.63 -0.97 -1.72
C SER A 80 0.56 -2.30 -2.46
N CYS A 81 1.67 -3.04 -2.50
CA CYS A 81 1.73 -4.36 -3.13
C CYS A 81 2.53 -5.34 -2.26
N GLY A 82 2.05 -6.57 -2.18
CA GLY A 82 2.69 -7.67 -1.43
C GLY A 82 2.53 -7.59 0.09
N ARG A 83 2.75 -8.73 0.77
CA ARG A 83 2.47 -8.87 2.22
C ARG A 83 3.12 -7.81 3.11
N GLN A 84 4.38 -7.47 2.84
CA GLN A 84 5.16 -6.62 3.76
C GLN A 84 4.67 -5.17 3.80
N SER A 85 4.01 -4.69 2.75
CA SER A 85 3.49 -3.33 2.67
C SER A 85 2.12 -3.13 3.35
N ILE A 86 1.38 -4.22 3.62
CA ILE A 86 0.02 -4.16 4.20
C ILE A 86 0.02 -3.40 5.53
N GLY A 87 0.88 -3.79 6.46
CA GLY A 87 0.96 -3.18 7.79
C GLY A 87 1.29 -1.68 7.75
N PRO A 88 2.40 -1.29 7.09
CA PRO A 88 2.76 0.10 6.89
C PRO A 88 1.69 0.93 6.17
N ALA A 89 1.06 0.41 5.11
CA ALA A 89 0.01 1.12 4.39
C ALA A 89 -1.26 1.33 5.24
N ARG A 90 -1.67 0.33 6.04
CA ARG A 90 -2.76 0.49 7.02
C ARG A 90 -2.42 1.53 8.09
N ALA A 91 -1.16 1.57 8.53
CA ALA A 91 -0.71 2.58 9.49
C ALA A 91 -0.70 4.00 8.89
N ILE A 92 -0.38 4.15 7.60
CA ILE A 92 -0.53 5.42 6.88
C ILE A 92 -2.00 5.83 6.82
N LYS A 93 -2.90 4.96 6.36
CA LYS A 93 -4.35 5.22 6.33
C LYS A 93 -4.89 5.65 7.70
N ALA A 94 -4.51 4.94 8.76
CA ALA A 94 -4.94 5.29 10.12
C ALA A 94 -4.45 6.66 10.60
N LYS A 95 -3.31 7.15 10.08
CA LYS A 95 -2.72 8.44 10.44
C LYS A 95 -3.23 9.61 9.59
N SER A 96 -3.63 9.37 8.35
CA SER A 96 -3.97 10.43 7.40
C SER A 96 -5.38 10.39 6.83
N GLY A 97 -6.10 9.28 7.00
CA GLY A 97 -7.36 9.04 6.30
C GLY A 97 -7.19 8.69 4.81
N ALA A 98 -5.95 8.43 4.34
CA ALA A 98 -5.68 8.12 2.94
C ALA A 98 -6.55 7.00 2.38
N PHE A 99 -6.89 7.11 1.09
CA PHE A 99 -7.50 6.02 0.34
C PHE A 99 -6.45 4.92 0.11
N HIS A 100 -6.71 3.71 0.59
CA HIS A 100 -5.78 2.58 0.58
C HIS A 100 -6.17 1.58 -0.50
N VAL A 101 -5.34 1.54 -1.54
CA VAL A 101 -5.37 0.52 -2.59
C VAL A 101 -4.31 -0.54 -2.29
N HIS A 102 -4.68 -1.81 -2.30
CA HIS A 102 -3.74 -2.91 -2.15
C HIS A 102 -3.81 -3.91 -3.30
N ILE A 103 -2.65 -4.26 -3.84
CA ILE A 103 -2.48 -5.22 -4.92
C ILE A 103 -2.02 -6.56 -4.33
N GLN A 104 -2.60 -7.64 -4.87
CA GLN A 104 -2.47 -9.05 -4.43
C GLN A 104 -3.39 -9.41 -3.27
N HIS A 105 -3.63 -10.72 -3.13
CA HIS A 105 -4.48 -11.24 -2.07
C HIS A 105 -3.89 -10.92 -0.68
N PRO A 106 -4.58 -10.14 0.17
CA PRO A 106 -4.01 -9.63 1.42
C PRO A 106 -3.93 -10.69 2.52
N ARG A 107 -4.66 -11.81 2.37
CA ARG A 107 -4.86 -12.85 3.41
C ARG A 107 -5.40 -12.23 4.71
N MET A 108 -6.24 -11.22 4.55
CA MET A 108 -6.89 -10.44 5.61
C MET A 108 -8.32 -10.08 5.15
N PRO A 109 -9.22 -9.70 6.07
CA PRO A 109 -10.58 -9.29 5.70
C PRO A 109 -10.59 -8.14 4.69
N VAL A 110 -11.38 -8.29 3.62
CA VAL A 110 -11.44 -7.34 2.50
C VAL A 110 -11.80 -5.91 2.92
N LEU A 111 -12.64 -5.77 3.96
CA LEU A 111 -13.07 -4.49 4.52
C LEU A 111 -11.94 -3.72 5.24
N SER A 112 -10.73 -4.29 5.34
CA SER A 112 -9.55 -3.59 5.87
C SER A 112 -8.91 -2.62 4.87
N PHE A 113 -9.43 -2.57 3.64
CA PHE A 113 -8.90 -1.83 2.50
C PHE A 113 -10.04 -1.03 1.84
N ASP A 114 -9.75 0.10 1.22
CA ASP A 114 -10.77 0.81 0.44
C ASP A 114 -10.91 0.23 -0.96
N LEU A 115 -9.82 -0.31 -1.53
CA LEU A 115 -9.82 -1.04 -2.79
C LEU A 115 -8.78 -2.17 -2.78
N LEU A 116 -9.19 -3.34 -3.25
CA LEU A 116 -8.33 -4.48 -3.50
C LEU A 116 -8.24 -4.77 -4.98
N VAL A 117 -7.02 -4.96 -5.47
CA VAL A 117 -6.76 -5.33 -6.86
C VAL A 117 -6.06 -6.68 -6.86
N VAL A 118 -6.79 -7.72 -7.24
CA VAL A 118 -6.38 -9.11 -7.03
C VAL A 118 -6.53 -9.93 -8.31
N PRO A 119 -5.61 -10.86 -8.61
CA PRO A 119 -5.79 -11.76 -9.73
C PRO A 119 -7.07 -12.61 -9.59
N GLU A 120 -7.79 -12.79 -10.70
CA GLU A 120 -9.07 -13.53 -10.73
C GLU A 120 -8.94 -14.96 -10.19
N HIS A 121 -7.79 -15.61 -10.38
CA HIS A 121 -7.53 -16.97 -9.89
C HIS A 121 -7.46 -17.09 -8.36
N ASP A 122 -7.31 -15.97 -7.63
CA ASP A 122 -7.35 -15.96 -6.16
C ASP A 122 -8.78 -16.04 -5.61
N ARG A 123 -9.82 -15.89 -6.46
CA ARG A 123 -11.25 -16.07 -6.13
C ARG A 123 -11.73 -15.26 -4.92
N LEU A 124 -11.14 -14.10 -4.68
CA LEU A 124 -11.55 -13.16 -3.64
C LEU A 124 -12.74 -12.33 -4.13
N ASN A 125 -13.80 -12.23 -3.32
CA ASN A 125 -15.01 -11.49 -3.64
C ASN A 125 -15.27 -10.40 -2.61
N GLY A 126 -15.82 -9.27 -3.05
CA GLY A 126 -16.25 -8.15 -2.21
C GLY A 126 -16.52 -6.91 -3.06
N ASP A 127 -17.35 -6.01 -2.55
CA ASP A 127 -17.74 -4.79 -3.27
C ASP A 127 -16.55 -3.86 -3.56
N ASN A 128 -15.49 -3.98 -2.76
CA ASN A 128 -14.23 -3.25 -2.89
C ASN A 128 -13.12 -4.05 -3.58
N VAL A 129 -13.47 -5.10 -4.35
CA VAL A 129 -12.50 -5.98 -5.02
C VAL A 129 -12.61 -5.83 -6.53
N VAL A 130 -11.50 -5.49 -7.17
CA VAL A 130 -11.32 -5.46 -8.63
C VAL A 130 -10.46 -6.65 -9.02
N ALA A 131 -11.04 -7.56 -9.82
CA ALA A 131 -10.34 -8.73 -10.32
C ALA A 131 -9.49 -8.38 -11.55
N THR A 132 -8.27 -8.89 -11.62
CA THR A 132 -7.36 -8.71 -12.77
C THR A 132 -7.09 -10.03 -13.48
N ARG A 133 -6.93 -9.97 -14.81
CA ARG A 133 -6.46 -11.12 -15.61
C ARG A 133 -4.94 -11.24 -15.46
N GLY A 134 -4.49 -11.87 -14.39
CA GLY A 134 -3.07 -12.00 -14.04
C GLY A 134 -2.53 -10.78 -13.29
N ALA A 135 -1.20 -10.62 -13.28
CA ALA A 135 -0.53 -9.53 -12.58
C ALA A 135 -0.53 -8.23 -13.42
N ILE A 136 -0.81 -7.10 -12.75
CA ILE A 136 -0.63 -5.77 -13.35
C ILE A 136 0.86 -5.54 -13.60
N HIS A 137 1.20 -4.90 -14.71
CA HIS A 137 2.58 -4.59 -15.06
C HIS A 137 2.64 -3.37 -15.97
N ARG A 138 3.84 -2.79 -16.06
CA ARG A 138 4.25 -1.82 -17.08
C ARG A 138 4.86 -2.54 -18.29
#